data_AF-A0A9Q0ASH0-F1
#
_entry.id   AF-A0A9Q0ASH0-F1
#
_cell.length_a   1.000
_cell.length_b   1.000
_cell.length_c   1.000
_cell.angle_alpha   90.00
_cell.angle_beta   90.00
_cell.angle_gamma   90.00
#
_symmetry.space_group_name_H-M   'P 1'
#
loop_
_entity.id
_entity.type
_entity.pdbx_description
1 polymer ?
#
loop_
_entity_poly.entity_id
_entity_poly.type
_entity_poly.pdbx_seq_one_letter_code
_entity_poly.pdbx_strand_id
1 'polypeptide(L)'
;MAMYQVNANCHVNHAGGKGIGLFASQFLSKGLLILADQVILGYETRDEAIQNIVRDCNALDSETKSTFLRLFAGPTDIAPIVRNGTLRQQLMMAPERLRNIARYNAVEGHGTGCAIAFGSSAVNHSCIPNAFLYWNNDRGLMTLYAQQRIEPGTEITINYLQDNIYHTSAQRASRLGT
;
A
#
# COMPACT_ATOMS: atom_id res chain seq x y z
N MET A 1 1.76 -0.58 -19.82
CA MET A 1 2.72 -1.46 -19.11
C MET A 1 2.10 -1.76 -17.75
N ALA A 2 2.18 -2.98 -17.22
CA ALA A 2 1.52 -3.28 -15.93
C ALA A 2 2.16 -2.46 -14.80
N MET A 3 1.35 -1.76 -14.00
CA MET A 3 1.85 -0.93 -12.88
C MET A 3 2.54 -1.75 -11.78
N TYR A 4 2.31 -3.06 -11.75
CA TYR A 4 2.93 -3.96 -10.80
C TYR A 4 2.99 -5.39 -11.35
N GLN A 5 3.87 -6.20 -10.77
CA GLN A 5 4.04 -7.62 -11.05
C GLN A 5 4.05 -8.40 -9.73
N VAL A 6 3.03 -9.24 -9.53
CA VAL A 6 2.95 -10.19 -8.41
C VAL A 6 3.48 -11.54 -8.88
N ASN A 7 4.26 -12.21 -8.03
CA ASN A 7 4.72 -13.56 -8.26
C ASN A 7 3.53 -14.52 -8.46
N ALA A 8 3.60 -15.41 -9.45
CA ALA A 8 2.51 -16.34 -9.77
C ALA A 8 2.12 -17.27 -8.60
N ASN A 9 3.00 -17.43 -7.62
CA ASN A 9 2.77 -18.18 -6.40
C ASN A 9 2.04 -17.36 -5.31
N CYS A 10 1.44 -16.23 -5.67
CA CYS A 10 0.67 -15.36 -4.79
C CYS A 10 -0.67 -14.97 -5.44
N HIS A 11 -1.65 -14.62 -4.62
CA HIS A 11 -2.96 -14.14 -5.07
C HIS A 11 -3.54 -13.12 -4.08
N VAL A 12 -4.46 -12.28 -4.56
CA VAL A 12 -5.20 -11.34 -3.71
C VAL A 12 -6.50 -12.01 -3.26
N ASN A 13 -6.84 -11.88 -1.97
CA ASN A 13 -8.08 -12.42 -1.40
C ASN A 13 -8.60 -11.53 -0.25
N HIS A 14 -9.80 -11.81 0.25
CA HIS A 14 -10.33 -11.16 1.45
C HIS A 14 -9.54 -11.56 2.71
N ALA A 15 -9.16 -10.56 3.50
CA ALA A 15 -8.42 -10.68 4.76
C ALA A 15 -9.32 -10.38 5.99
N GLY A 16 -10.59 -10.78 5.92
CA GLY A 16 -11.58 -10.52 6.97
C GLY A 16 -11.78 -9.03 7.22
N GLY A 17 -11.69 -8.60 8.49
CA GLY A 17 -11.85 -7.20 8.89
C GLY A 17 -10.78 -6.23 8.35
N LYS A 18 -9.70 -6.73 7.76
CA LYS A 18 -8.65 -5.91 7.13
C LYS A 18 -8.95 -5.55 5.66
N GLY A 19 -10.06 -6.03 5.11
CA GLY A 19 -10.42 -5.81 3.70
C GLY A 19 -9.79 -6.84 2.79
N ILE A 20 -8.89 -6.41 1.89
CA ILE A 20 -8.15 -7.28 0.97
C ILE A 20 -6.73 -7.53 1.50
N GLY A 21 -6.12 -8.64 1.11
CA GLY A 21 -4.75 -9.00 1.44
C GLY A 21 -4.08 -9.78 0.32
N LEU A 22 -2.76 -9.86 0.37
CA LEU A 22 -1.94 -10.70 -0.50
C LEU A 22 -1.62 -12.02 0.21
N PHE A 23 -1.80 -13.15 -0.45
CA PHE A 23 -1.64 -14.49 0.15
C PHE A 23 -0.76 -15.38 -0.72
N ALA A 24 0.04 -16.23 -0.07
CA ALA A 24 0.79 -17.27 -0.76
C ALA A 24 -0.17 -18.34 -1.30
N SER A 25 -0.14 -18.62 -2.61
CA SER A 25 -0.86 -19.76 -3.20
C SER A 25 -0.02 -21.03 -3.21
N GLN A 26 1.31 -20.89 -3.14
CA GLN A 26 2.28 -21.99 -3.00
C GLN A 26 3.35 -21.62 -1.97
N PHE A 27 4.22 -22.58 -1.65
CA PHE A 27 5.36 -22.35 -0.78
C PHE A 27 6.29 -21.27 -1.35
N LEU A 28 6.70 -20.30 -0.52
CA LEU A 28 7.65 -19.26 -0.88
C LEU A 28 8.93 -19.43 -0.08
N SER A 29 10.07 -19.53 -0.77
CA SER A 29 11.38 -19.55 -0.12
C SER A 29 11.76 -18.17 0.43
N LYS A 30 12.52 -18.15 1.53
CA LYS A 30 13.16 -16.92 2.01
C LYS A 30 13.96 -16.24 0.89
N GLY A 31 13.81 -14.92 0.77
CA GLY A 31 14.47 -14.10 -0.24
C GLY A 31 13.77 -14.07 -1.60
N LEU A 32 12.65 -14.78 -1.79
CA LEU A 32 11.89 -14.72 -3.03
C LEU A 32 11.29 -13.32 -3.25
N LEU A 33 11.42 -12.79 -4.47
CA LEU A 33 10.71 -11.60 -4.91
C LEU A 33 9.22 -11.91 -5.08
N ILE A 34 8.39 -11.27 -4.26
CA ILE A 34 6.94 -11.44 -4.21
C ILE A 34 6.24 -10.41 -5.12
N LEU A 35 6.65 -9.15 -5.03
CA LEU A 35 6.02 -8.04 -5.75
C LEU A 35 7.10 -7.07 -6.24
N ALA A 36 6.97 -6.61 -7.48
CA ALA A 36 7.67 -5.45 -8.01
C ALA A 36 6.62 -4.43 -8.48
N ASP A 37 6.66 -3.22 -7.96
CA ASP A 37 5.56 -2.27 -8.02
C ASP A 37 6.08 -0.87 -8.42
N GLN A 38 5.46 -0.30 -9.44
CA GLN A 38 5.80 1.02 -9.95
C GLN A 38 5.26 2.07 -8.99
N VAL A 39 6.14 2.98 -8.57
CA VAL A 39 5.73 4.11 -7.75
C VAL A 39 4.85 5.05 -8.56
N ILE A 40 3.69 5.38 -8.01
CA ILE A 40 2.77 6.38 -8.55
C ILE A 40 3.23 7.77 -8.12
N LEU A 41 3.49 7.94 -6.82
CA LEU A 41 3.96 9.18 -6.22
C LEU A 41 4.97 8.86 -5.11
N GLY A 42 6.06 9.62 -5.08
CA GLY A 42 7.14 9.52 -4.09
C GLY A 42 7.36 10.84 -3.36
N TYR A 43 7.72 10.75 -2.09
CA TYR A 43 7.88 11.85 -1.14
C TYR A 43 9.04 11.56 -0.20
N GLU A 44 9.58 12.56 0.50
CA GLU A 44 10.57 12.34 1.57
C GLU A 44 9.91 11.80 2.84
N THR A 45 8.70 12.28 3.16
CA THR A 45 7.96 11.88 4.36
C THR A 45 6.48 11.66 4.10
N ARG A 46 5.80 10.96 5.01
CA ARG A 46 4.35 10.79 4.95
C ARG A 46 3.61 12.12 5.11
N ASP A 47 4.13 13.01 5.94
CA ASP A 47 3.53 14.33 6.15
C ASP A 47 3.61 15.18 4.88
N GLU A 48 4.75 15.13 4.17
CA GLU A 48 4.89 15.75 2.86
C GLU A 48 3.90 15.15 1.84
N ALA A 49 3.76 13.82 1.84
CA ALA A 49 2.78 13.14 1.00
C ALA A 49 1.38 13.71 1.25
N ILE A 50 0.94 13.76 2.52
CA ILE A 50 -0.39 14.28 2.90
C ILE A 50 -0.57 15.75 2.50
N GLN A 51 0.46 16.57 2.64
CA GLN A 51 0.40 18.01 2.30
C GLN A 51 0.26 18.23 0.78
N ASN A 52 0.98 17.46 -0.04
CA ASN A 52 1.08 17.69 -1.48
C ASN A 52 0.13 16.85 -2.33
N ILE A 53 -0.47 15.78 -1.78
CA ILE A 53 -1.22 14.78 -2.55
C ILE A 53 -2.34 15.35 -3.42
N VAL A 54 -3.02 16.40 -2.98
CA VAL A 54 -4.12 17.00 -3.75
C VAL A 54 -3.59 17.63 -5.04
N ARG A 55 -2.48 18.36 -4.96
CA ARG A 55 -1.82 18.96 -6.12
C ARG A 55 -1.30 17.87 -7.06
N ASP A 56 -0.59 16.89 -6.50
CA ASP A 56 0.12 15.88 -7.29
C ASP A 56 -0.85 14.91 -7.95
N CYS A 57 -1.90 14.48 -7.25
CA CYS A 57 -2.98 13.69 -7.82
C CYS A 57 -3.62 14.41 -9.01
N ASN A 58 -3.81 15.73 -8.96
CA ASN A 58 -4.36 16.49 -10.09
C ASN A 58 -3.44 16.49 -11.30
N ALA A 59 -2.12 16.46 -11.09
CA ALA A 59 -1.11 16.41 -12.16
C ALA A 59 -0.94 15.03 -12.81
N LEU A 60 -1.44 13.95 -12.20
CA LEU A 60 -1.42 12.61 -12.79
C LEU A 60 -2.21 12.55 -14.10
N ASP A 61 -1.71 11.76 -15.05
CA ASP A 61 -2.44 11.39 -16.26
C ASP A 61 -3.73 10.62 -15.91
N SER A 62 -4.67 10.56 -16.85
CA SER A 62 -6.01 10.01 -16.59
C SER A 62 -6.00 8.52 -16.18
N GLU A 63 -5.06 7.72 -16.70
CA GLU A 63 -4.98 6.29 -16.40
C GLU A 63 -4.41 6.09 -14.99
N THR A 64 -3.26 6.70 -14.69
CA THR A 64 -2.62 6.63 -13.37
C THR A 64 -3.53 7.22 -12.28
N LYS A 65 -4.19 8.35 -12.57
CA LYS A 65 -5.18 8.96 -11.66
C LYS A 65 -6.34 8.02 -11.39
N SER A 66 -6.87 7.34 -12.41
CA SER A 66 -7.96 6.37 -12.23
C SER A 66 -7.54 5.22 -11.31
N THR A 67 -6.32 4.73 -11.45
CA THR A 67 -5.77 3.68 -10.57
C THR A 67 -5.53 4.19 -9.16
N PHE A 68 -4.90 5.35 -9.00
CA PHE A 68 -4.65 5.99 -7.72
C PHE A 68 -5.95 6.20 -6.92
N LEU A 69 -7.00 6.67 -7.59
CA LEU A 69 -8.29 6.94 -6.96
C LEU A 69 -9.00 5.68 -6.42
N ARG A 70 -8.60 4.47 -6.85
CA ARG A 70 -9.12 3.20 -6.34
C ARG A 70 -8.47 2.76 -5.04
N LEU A 71 -7.39 3.42 -4.61
CA LEU A 71 -6.72 3.11 -3.35
C LEU A 71 -7.65 3.34 -2.16
N PHE A 72 -7.41 2.58 -1.10
CA PHE A 72 -8.19 2.63 0.12
C PHE A 72 -8.02 4.00 0.79
N ALA A 73 -9.14 4.69 1.08
CA ALA A 73 -9.14 6.01 1.73
C ALA A 73 -9.75 5.97 3.13
N GLY A 74 -9.86 4.78 3.74
CA GLY A 74 -10.43 4.58 5.07
C GLY A 74 -11.74 3.78 5.06
N PRO A 75 -12.14 3.22 6.22
CA PRO A 75 -13.31 2.35 6.33
C PRO A 75 -14.63 3.08 6.12
N THR A 76 -14.64 4.41 6.25
CA THR A 76 -15.80 5.28 6.04
C THR A 76 -15.85 5.87 4.63
N ASP A 77 -14.92 5.52 3.73
CA ASP A 77 -14.91 6.00 2.35
C ASP A 77 -16.03 5.34 1.54
N ILE A 78 -17.09 6.11 1.31
CA ILE A 78 -18.24 5.67 0.50
C ILE A 78 -18.03 5.92 -1.00
N ALA A 79 -17.04 6.72 -1.41
CA ALA A 79 -16.89 7.15 -2.79
C ALA A 79 -16.81 5.99 -3.81
N PRO A 80 -16.14 4.86 -3.50
CA PRO A 80 -16.11 3.71 -4.41
C PRO A 80 -17.48 3.06 -4.64
N ILE A 81 -18.39 3.15 -3.65
CA ILE A 81 -19.71 2.49 -3.62
C ILE A 81 -20.81 3.35 -4.26
N VAL A 82 -20.63 4.68 -4.27
CA VAL A 82 -21.58 5.60 -4.91
C VAL A 82 -21.67 5.32 -6.42
N ARG A 83 -22.89 5.32 -6.95
CA ARG A 83 -23.16 5.11 -8.39
C ARG A 83 -22.38 6.12 -9.24
N ASN A 84 -21.88 5.66 -10.39
CA ASN A 84 -21.21 6.50 -11.39
C ASN A 84 -22.04 7.75 -11.75
N GLY A 85 -21.40 8.92 -11.67
CA GLY A 85 -22.00 10.22 -11.95
C GLY A 85 -21.20 11.36 -11.31
N THR A 86 -21.71 12.57 -11.43
CA THR A 86 -21.04 13.79 -10.93
C THR A 86 -20.74 13.74 -9.43
N LEU A 87 -21.68 13.23 -8.62
CA LEU A 87 -21.48 13.08 -7.18
C LEU A 87 -20.29 12.16 -6.85
N ARG A 88 -20.22 10.99 -7.53
CA ARG A 88 -19.09 10.07 -7.35
C ARG A 88 -17.78 10.76 -7.72
N GLN A 89 -17.73 11.44 -8.86
CA GLN A 89 -16.52 12.15 -9.30
C GLN A 89 -16.06 13.20 -8.29
N GLN A 90 -16.99 13.98 -7.73
CA GLN A 90 -16.72 14.95 -6.68
C GLN A 90 -16.18 14.29 -5.41
N LEU A 91 -16.79 13.19 -4.96
CA LEU A 91 -16.35 12.46 -3.75
C LEU A 91 -14.98 11.81 -3.95
N MET A 92 -14.73 11.20 -5.11
CA MET A 92 -13.44 10.56 -5.41
C MET A 92 -12.28 11.56 -5.37
N MET A 93 -12.54 12.80 -5.81
CA MET A 93 -11.57 13.91 -5.84
C MET A 93 -11.60 14.81 -4.59
N ALA A 94 -12.39 14.49 -3.57
CA ALA A 94 -12.49 15.30 -2.37
C ALA A 94 -11.11 15.42 -1.68
N PRO A 95 -10.63 16.63 -1.32
CA PRO A 95 -9.28 16.81 -0.75
C PRO A 95 -8.97 15.92 0.45
N GLU A 96 -9.93 15.78 1.38
CA GLU A 96 -9.78 14.90 2.55
C GLU A 96 -9.64 13.42 2.19
N ARG A 97 -10.35 12.97 1.15
CA ARG A 97 -10.22 11.60 0.65
C ARG A 97 -8.83 11.35 0.08
N LEU A 98 -8.29 12.29 -0.71
CA LEU A 98 -6.93 12.19 -1.27
C LEU A 98 -5.87 12.17 -0.16
N ARG A 99 -6.04 13.00 0.89
CA ARG A 99 -5.19 12.98 2.10
C ARG A 99 -5.26 11.64 2.82
N ASN A 100 -6.44 11.05 2.92
CA ASN A 100 -6.57 9.71 3.51
C ASN A 100 -5.90 8.64 2.64
N ILE A 101 -5.98 8.71 1.31
CA ILE A 101 -5.22 7.79 0.45
C ILE A 101 -3.73 7.88 0.77
N ALA A 102 -3.15 9.09 0.86
CA ALA A 102 -1.76 9.24 1.28
C ALA A 102 -1.52 8.64 2.67
N ARG A 103 -2.37 8.93 3.65
CA ARG A 103 -2.24 8.43 5.03
C ARG A 103 -2.19 6.90 5.11
N TYR A 104 -3.05 6.20 4.38
CA TYR A 104 -3.18 4.74 4.46
C TYR A 104 -2.23 3.98 3.54
N ASN A 105 -1.77 4.60 2.44
CA ASN A 105 -1.04 3.88 1.38
C ASN A 105 0.39 4.40 1.16
N ALA A 106 0.79 5.52 1.79
CA ALA A 106 2.18 5.96 1.77
C ALA A 106 3.01 5.08 2.71
N VAL A 107 3.77 4.18 2.09
CA VAL A 107 4.67 3.27 2.79
C VAL A 107 6.07 3.87 2.78
N GLU A 108 6.67 3.97 3.96
CA GLU A 108 8.09 4.27 4.11
C GLU A 108 8.87 3.07 3.61
N GLY A 109 9.72 3.27 2.60
CA GLY A 109 10.63 2.23 2.13
C GLY A 109 12.00 2.48 2.71
N HIS A 110 12.66 1.47 3.29
CA HIS A 110 14.06 1.63 3.71
C HIS A 110 14.93 2.13 2.55
N GLY A 111 15.66 3.23 2.73
CA GLY A 111 16.55 3.81 1.72
C GLY A 111 15.91 4.81 0.74
N THR A 112 14.62 5.12 0.93
CA THR A 112 13.88 6.20 0.25
C THR A 112 12.93 6.84 1.27
N GLY A 113 12.30 7.97 0.95
CA GLY A 113 11.21 8.49 1.77
C GLY A 113 9.94 7.62 1.70
N CYS A 114 8.79 8.25 1.51
CA CYS A 114 7.50 7.59 1.35
C CYS A 114 7.14 7.34 -0.12
N ALA A 115 6.57 6.17 -0.41
CA ALA A 115 6.07 5.84 -1.74
C ALA A 115 4.60 5.39 -1.68
N ILE A 116 3.82 5.82 -2.68
CA ILE A 116 2.47 5.32 -2.94
C ILE A 116 2.54 4.50 -4.22
N ALA A 117 2.16 3.23 -4.12
CA ALA A 117 2.17 2.28 -5.23
C ALA A 117 0.99 1.32 -5.11
N PHE A 118 0.45 0.85 -6.25
CA PHE A 118 -0.85 0.18 -6.25
C PHE A 118 -0.80 -1.24 -5.67
N GLY A 119 0.17 -2.06 -6.08
CA GLY A 119 0.27 -3.44 -5.62
C GLY A 119 0.58 -3.55 -4.12
N SER A 120 1.47 -2.68 -3.64
CA SER A 120 1.96 -2.63 -2.26
C SER A 120 0.87 -2.19 -1.29
N SER A 121 -0.11 -1.41 -1.77
CA SER A 121 -1.27 -0.97 -0.99
C SER A 121 -2.21 -2.10 -0.57
N ALA A 122 -2.10 -3.29 -1.18
CA ALA A 122 -2.87 -4.48 -0.79
C ALA A 122 -2.18 -5.35 0.28
N VAL A 123 -0.97 -4.99 0.72
CA VAL A 123 -0.16 -5.80 1.64
C VAL A 123 -0.41 -5.35 3.07
N ASN A 124 -1.11 -6.16 3.85
CA ASN A 124 -1.55 -5.78 5.19
C ASN A 124 -0.42 -5.70 6.23
N HIS A 125 -0.76 -5.05 7.35
CA HIS A 125 0.13 -4.93 8.49
C HIS A 125 0.23 -6.21 9.34
N SER A 126 1.45 -6.51 9.79
CA SER A 126 1.74 -7.31 10.98
C SER A 126 2.93 -6.70 11.74
N CYS A 127 2.88 -6.71 13.07
CA CYS A 127 4.02 -6.32 13.91
C CYS A 127 5.17 -7.36 13.85
N ILE A 128 4.86 -8.58 13.44
CA ILE A 128 5.82 -9.66 13.17
C ILE A 128 5.60 -10.06 11.70
N PRO A 129 6.07 -9.25 10.74
CA PRO A 129 5.81 -9.48 9.33
C PRO A 129 6.58 -10.68 8.81
N ASN A 130 6.12 -11.24 7.70
CA ASN A 130 6.80 -12.32 6.98
C ASN A 130 7.43 -11.84 5.66
N ALA A 131 7.22 -10.57 5.29
CA ALA A 131 7.82 -9.95 4.12
C ALA A 131 8.38 -8.55 4.43
N PHE A 132 9.28 -8.08 3.57
CA PHE A 132 9.93 -6.78 3.66
C PHE A 132 9.70 -5.99 2.38
N LEU A 133 9.25 -4.75 2.50
CA LEU A 133 9.12 -3.83 1.38
C LEU A 133 10.32 -2.89 1.33
N TYR A 134 10.92 -2.75 0.16
CA TYR A 134 12.15 -2.00 -0.06
C TYR A 134 12.11 -1.27 -1.40
N TRP A 135 12.63 -0.03 -1.44
CA TRP A 135 12.81 0.69 -2.69
C TRP A 135 14.11 0.30 -3.37
N ASN A 136 13.99 -0.29 -4.56
CA ASN A 136 15.14 -0.69 -5.34
C ASN A 136 15.51 0.44 -6.32
N ASN A 137 16.57 1.20 -5.99
CA ASN A 137 17.10 2.29 -6.81
C ASN A 137 17.49 1.83 -8.24
N ASP A 138 18.13 0.67 -8.35
CA ASP A 138 18.61 0.16 -9.64
C ASP A 138 17.45 -0.19 -10.59
N ARG A 139 16.30 -0.58 -10.03
CA ARG A 139 15.09 -0.93 -10.79
C ARG A 139 14.10 0.22 -10.89
N GLY A 140 14.19 1.23 -10.03
CA GLY A 140 13.18 2.28 -9.90
C GLY A 140 11.80 1.74 -9.44
N LEU A 141 11.79 0.71 -8.60
CA LEU A 141 10.56 0.01 -8.17
C LEU A 141 10.52 -0.23 -6.66
N MET A 142 9.32 -0.20 -6.09
CA MET A 142 9.07 -0.81 -4.78
C MET A 142 9.08 -2.32 -4.95
N THR A 143 9.82 -3.02 -4.09
CA THR A 143 10.03 -4.46 -4.16
C THR A 143 9.72 -5.12 -2.83
N LEU A 144 8.95 -6.19 -2.85
CA LEU A 144 8.56 -6.96 -1.68
C LEU A 144 9.25 -8.32 -1.72
N TYR A 145 9.97 -8.67 -0.66
CA TYR A 145 10.66 -9.96 -0.55
C TYR A 145 10.19 -10.76 0.66
N ALA A 146 10.16 -12.08 0.53
CA ALA A 146 9.91 -12.98 1.65
C ALA A 146 11.09 -12.90 2.67
N GLN A 147 10.82 -12.52 3.92
CA GLN A 147 11.84 -12.49 4.98
C GLN A 147 12.13 -13.88 5.54
N GLN A 148 11.19 -14.80 5.36
CA GLN A 148 11.24 -16.18 5.85
C GLN A 148 10.53 -17.12 4.86
N ARG A 149 10.49 -18.41 5.19
CA ARG A 149 9.63 -19.36 4.46
C ARG A 149 8.17 -19.02 4.73
N ILE A 150 7.33 -19.04 3.70
CA ILE A 150 5.90 -18.74 3.80
C ILE A 150 5.12 -19.92 3.23
N GLU A 151 4.28 -20.53 4.06
CA GLU A 151 3.47 -21.69 3.68
C GLU A 151 2.25 -21.27 2.84
N PRO A 152 1.74 -22.15 1.97
CA PRO A 152 0.51 -21.90 1.21
C PRO A 152 -0.65 -21.48 2.13
N GLY A 153 -1.44 -20.50 1.69
CA GLY A 153 -2.56 -19.94 2.44
C GLY A 153 -2.19 -18.86 3.47
N THR A 154 -0.89 -18.62 3.72
CA THR A 154 -0.46 -17.59 4.66
C THR A 154 -0.61 -16.19 4.05
N GLU A 155 -1.15 -15.25 4.83
CA GLU A 155 -1.19 -13.82 4.48
C GLU A 155 0.23 -13.24 4.47
N ILE A 156 0.59 -12.58 3.37
CA ILE A 156 1.84 -11.84 3.24
C ILE A 156 1.64 -10.46 3.86
N THR A 157 2.48 -10.12 4.83
CA THR A 157 2.34 -8.90 5.64
C THR A 157 3.65 -8.16 5.79
N ILE A 158 3.56 -6.85 5.97
CA ILE A 158 4.67 -5.93 6.24
C ILE A 158 4.46 -5.18 7.55
N ASN A 159 5.53 -4.58 8.08
CA ASN A 159 5.38 -3.62 9.17
C ASN A 159 5.08 -2.22 8.58
N TYR A 160 4.01 -1.57 9.04
CA TYR A 160 3.64 -0.19 8.66
C TYR A 160 4.35 0.85 9.53
N LEU A 161 4.84 0.42 10.70
CA LEU A 161 5.54 1.23 11.70
C LEU A 161 7.06 1.02 11.52
N GLN A 162 7.57 1.36 10.35
CA GLN A 162 8.99 1.19 10.03
C GLN A 162 9.87 2.27 10.69
N ASP A 163 9.27 3.41 11.04
CA ASP A 163 9.90 4.52 11.75
C ASP A 163 10.51 4.11 13.11
N ASN A 164 9.88 3.18 13.82
CA ASN A 164 10.42 2.62 15.06
C ASN A 164 9.85 1.22 15.36
N ILE A 165 10.72 0.21 15.30
CA ILE A 165 10.37 -1.20 15.53
C ILE A 165 10.29 -1.58 17.02
N TYR A 166 10.70 -0.70 17.94
CA TYR A 166 10.75 -0.96 19.38
C TYR A 166 9.52 -0.47 20.15
N HIS A 167 8.47 -0.03 19.45
CA HIS A 167 7.21 0.33 20.09
C HIS A 167 6.65 -0.81 20.94
N THR A 168 6.13 -0.49 22.12
CA THR A 168 5.34 -1.44 22.93
C THR A 168 4.04 -1.81 22.22
N SER A 169 3.39 -2.91 22.62
CA SER A 169 2.11 -3.32 22.02
C SER A 169 1.04 -2.22 22.10
N ALA A 170 0.99 -1.46 23.19
CA ALA A 170 0.06 -0.33 23.34
C ALA A 170 0.37 0.83 22.38
N GLN A 171 1.66 1.17 22.21
CA GLN A 171 2.10 2.19 21.25
C GLN A 171 1.85 1.80 19.79
N ARG A 172 1.99 0.50 19.46
CA ARG A 172 1.65 0.02 18.11
C ARG A 172 0.14 0.11 17.86
N ALA A 173 -0.66 -0.33 18.82
CA ALA A 173 -2.12 -0.28 18.72
C ALA A 173 -2.67 1.14 18.53
N SER A 174 -2.12 2.14 19.24
CA SER A 174 -2.56 3.53 19.09
C SER A 174 -2.20 4.15 17.73
N ARG A 175 -1.12 3.67 17.09
CA ARG A 175 -0.64 4.15 15.78
C ARG A 175 -1.32 3.47 14.61
N LEU A 176 -1.75 2.22 14.77
CA LEU A 176 -2.47 1.43 13.77
C LEU A 176 -3.99 1.66 13.82
N GLY A 177 -4.41 2.77 14.45
CA GLY A 177 -5.80 3.08 14.82
C GLY A 177 -6.84 2.49 13.86
N THR A 178 -7.70 1.67 14.44
CA THR A 178 -8.90 1.06 13.83
C THR A 178 -9.85 2.12 13.30
#